data_AF-A0A7S0EAG1-F1
#
_entry.id   AF-A0A7S0EAG1-F1
#
_cell.length_a   1.000
_cell.length_b   1.000
_cell.length_c   1.000
_cell.angle_alpha   90.00
_cell.angle_beta   90.00
_cell.angle_gamma   90.00
#
_symmetry.space_group_name_H-M   'P 1'
#
loop_
_entity.id
_entity.type
_entity.pdbx_description
1 polymer ?
#
loop_
_entity_poly.entity_id
_entity_poly.type
_entity_poly.pdbx_seq_one_letter_code
_entity_poly.pdbx_strand_id
1 'polypeptide(L)'
;AEPMSVAGTATVLLPCGCERCTEALLAAPKVGAVLSELRTDAPGTVRRFLAGCKGDAAKAAHVLTTSFLWRHDFGADLLRDDPDGSAAERTDVLGLLYPSTLYDRRDREGRVVWIERTG
;
A
#
# COMPACT_ATOMS: atom_id res chain seq x y z
N ALA A 1 -18.05 10.10 -34.83
CA ALA A 1 -18.10 9.64 -33.44
C ALA A 1 -17.45 8.26 -33.41
N GLU A 2 -16.20 8.19 -32.97
CA GLU A 2 -15.53 6.90 -32.78
C GLU A 2 -16.16 6.19 -31.57
N PRO A 3 -16.40 4.87 -31.64
CA PRO A 3 -16.88 4.14 -30.49
C PRO A 3 -15.74 4.08 -29.46
N MET A 4 -15.96 4.73 -28.31
CA MET A 4 -15.14 4.52 -27.12
C MET A 4 -15.11 3.03 -26.82
N SER A 5 -13.96 2.40 -27.04
CA SER A 5 -13.66 1.06 -26.56
C SER A 5 -13.95 1.02 -25.06
N VAL A 6 -14.99 0.29 -24.67
CA VAL A 6 -15.21 -0.09 -23.28
C VAL A 6 -14.15 -1.15 -22.99
N ALA A 7 -12.94 -0.68 -22.68
CA ALA A 7 -11.87 -1.53 -22.18
C ALA A 7 -12.44 -2.26 -20.96
N GLY A 8 -12.62 -3.58 -21.09
CA GLY A 8 -13.16 -4.42 -20.03
C GLY A 8 -12.34 -4.18 -18.77
N THR A 9 -13.00 -3.70 -17.71
CA THR A 9 -12.36 -3.48 -16.42
C THR A 9 -11.75 -4.81 -15.99
N ALA A 10 -10.42 -4.92 -16.00
CA ALA A 10 -9.76 -6.15 -15.61
C ALA A 10 -10.15 -6.47 -14.15
N THR A 11 -10.85 -7.58 -13.95
CA THR A 11 -11.30 -7.99 -12.62
C THR A 11 -10.11 -8.58 -11.86
N VAL A 12 -9.68 -7.90 -10.81
CA VAL A 12 -8.66 -8.41 -9.89
C VAL A 12 -9.32 -9.40 -8.92
N LEU A 13 -8.94 -10.67 -9.01
CA LEU A 13 -9.43 -11.71 -8.10
C LEU A 13 -8.58 -11.72 -6.83
N LEU A 14 -9.21 -11.41 -5.69
CA LEU A 14 -8.56 -11.37 -4.38
C LEU A 14 -9.11 -12.44 -3.44
N PRO A 15 -8.27 -13.08 -2.60
CA PRO A 15 -6.81 -12.97 -2.60
C PRO A 15 -6.16 -13.62 -3.83
N CYS A 16 -4.87 -13.39 -4.03
CA CYS A 16 -4.08 -14.13 -5.01
C CYS A 16 -4.09 -15.64 -4.68
N GLY A 17 -4.39 -16.46 -5.68
CA GLY A 17 -4.49 -17.91 -5.54
C GLY A 17 -3.24 -18.70 -5.92
N CYS A 18 -2.07 -18.05 -6.07
CA CYS A 18 -0.84 -18.80 -6.32
C CYS A 18 -0.39 -19.54 -5.06
N GLU A 19 0.28 -20.68 -5.24
CA GLU A 19 0.75 -21.57 -4.16
C GLU A 19 1.42 -20.80 -3.02
N ARG A 20 2.38 -19.93 -3.34
CA ARG A 20 3.08 -19.10 -2.35
C ARG A 20 2.17 -18.19 -1.53
N CYS A 21 1.21 -17.53 -2.18
CA CYS A 21 0.28 -16.65 -1.48
C CYS A 21 -0.69 -17.45 -0.62
N THR A 22 -1.13 -18.62 -1.09
CA THR A 22 -1.99 -19.53 -0.33
C THR A 22 -1.29 -20.03 0.93
N GLU A 23 -0.05 -20.52 0.79
CA GLU A 23 0.75 -20.97 1.93
C GLU A 23 1.00 -19.84 2.94
N ALA A 24 1.41 -18.66 2.47
CA ALA A 24 1.66 -17.52 3.34
C ALA A 24 0.40 -17.04 4.07
N LEU A 25 -0.75 -17.03 3.40
CA LEU A 25 -2.03 -16.73 4.04
C LEU A 25 -2.36 -17.75 5.12
N LEU A 26 -2.22 -19.05 4.85
CA LEU A 26 -2.50 -20.10 5.84
C LEU A 26 -1.57 -20.04 7.06
N ALA A 27 -0.33 -19.59 6.88
CA ALA A 27 0.64 -19.43 7.96
C ALA A 27 0.49 -18.11 8.74
N ALA A 28 -0.22 -17.11 8.21
CA ALA A 28 -0.29 -15.78 8.80
C ALA A 28 -1.02 -15.79 10.16
N PRO A 29 -0.42 -15.26 11.26
CA PRO A 29 -1.03 -15.24 12.60
C PRO A 29 -2.38 -14.51 12.68
N LYS A 30 -2.69 -13.65 11.69
CA LYS A 30 -3.93 -12.88 11.59
C LYS A 30 -4.61 -13.06 10.22
N VAL A 31 -4.55 -14.26 9.64
CA VAL A 31 -5.15 -14.56 8.33
C VAL A 31 -6.59 -14.09 8.17
N GLY A 32 -7.41 -14.18 9.23
CA GLY A 32 -8.80 -13.72 9.20
C GLY A 32 -8.92 -12.21 8.96
N ALA A 33 -8.05 -11.41 9.59
CA ALA A 33 -8.01 -9.96 9.39
C ALA A 33 -7.51 -9.61 7.98
N VAL A 34 -6.43 -10.26 7.54
CA VAL A 34 -5.87 -10.10 6.17
C VAL A 34 -6.93 -10.39 5.10
N LEU A 35 -7.66 -11.51 5.24
CA LEU A 35 -8.70 -11.90 4.29
C LEU A 35 -9.92 -10.97 4.35
N SER A 36 -10.32 -10.52 5.55
CA SER A 36 -11.39 -9.54 5.69
C SER A 36 -11.03 -8.26 4.94
N GLU A 37 -9.84 -7.72 5.20
CA GLU A 37 -9.36 -6.49 4.58
C GLU A 37 -9.26 -6.61 3.07
N LEU A 38 -8.67 -7.68 2.54
CA LEU A 38 -8.60 -7.91 1.09
C LEU A 38 -9.98 -7.99 0.42
N ARG A 39 -11.01 -8.47 1.14
CA ARG A 39 -12.39 -8.56 0.64
C ARG A 39 -13.16 -7.25 0.79
N THR A 40 -12.86 -6.47 1.81
CA THR A 40 -13.53 -5.19 2.10
C THR A 40 -12.80 -3.98 1.53
N ASP A 41 -11.63 -4.18 0.92
CA ASP A 41 -10.79 -3.08 0.47
C ASP A 41 -11.50 -2.22 -0.57
N ALA A 42 -11.32 -0.91 -0.44
CA ALA A 42 -12.05 0.05 -1.23
C ALA A 42 -11.68 -0.09 -2.72
N PRO A 43 -12.62 0.10 -3.66
CA PRO A 43 -12.34 0.08 -5.11
C PRO A 43 -11.17 0.97 -5.53
N GLY A 44 -10.87 2.01 -4.75
CA GLY A 44 -9.70 2.88 -4.94
C GLY A 44 -8.35 2.17 -4.74
N THR A 45 -8.21 1.29 -3.75
CA THR A 45 -6.94 0.57 -3.52
C THR A 45 -6.67 -0.41 -4.65
N VAL A 46 -7.66 -1.22 -5.02
CA VAL A 46 -7.54 -2.16 -6.15
C VAL A 46 -7.15 -1.43 -7.44
N ARG A 47 -7.76 -0.27 -7.71
CA ARG A 47 -7.40 0.55 -8.88
C ARG A 47 -5.94 1.03 -8.85
N ARG A 48 -5.41 1.46 -7.69
CA ARG A 48 -4.01 1.88 -7.57
C ARG A 48 -3.04 0.74 -7.87
N PHE A 49 -3.29 -0.46 -7.32
CA PHE A 49 -2.44 -1.62 -7.57
C PHE A 49 -2.53 -2.10 -9.01
N LEU A 50 -3.73 -2.07 -9.61
CA LEU A 50 -3.91 -2.37 -11.03
C LEU A 50 -3.14 -1.39 -11.92
N ALA A 51 -3.22 -0.09 -11.63
CA ALA A 51 -2.46 0.94 -12.34
C ALA A 51 -0.95 0.76 -12.19
N GLY A 52 -0.46 0.50 -10.97
CA GLY A 52 0.96 0.22 -10.70
C GLY A 52 1.47 -1.05 -11.40
N CYS A 53 0.59 -2.02 -11.61
CA CYS A 53 0.86 -3.25 -12.37
C CYS A 53 0.56 -3.13 -13.87
N LYS A 54 0.36 -1.91 -14.40
CA LYS A 54 0.12 -1.65 -15.83
C LYS A 54 -1.09 -2.42 -16.40
N GLY A 55 -2.13 -2.63 -15.58
CA GLY A 55 -3.33 -3.37 -15.98
C GLY A 55 -3.25 -4.88 -15.84
N ASP A 56 -2.12 -5.44 -15.40
CA ASP A 56 -2.01 -6.87 -15.12
C ASP A 56 -2.75 -7.21 -13.81
N ALA A 57 -3.93 -7.81 -13.96
CA ALA A 57 -4.80 -8.16 -12.83
C ALA A 57 -4.23 -9.27 -11.95
N ALA A 58 -3.54 -10.27 -12.52
CA ALA A 58 -2.95 -11.36 -11.75
C ALA A 58 -1.79 -10.84 -10.89
N LYS A 59 -0.94 -9.99 -11.48
CA LYS A 59 0.14 -9.31 -10.76
C LYS A 59 -0.41 -8.36 -9.71
N ALA A 60 -1.46 -7.58 -10.02
CA ALA A 60 -2.09 -6.70 -9.06
C ALA A 60 -2.63 -7.47 -7.84
N ALA A 61 -3.30 -8.61 -8.07
CA ALA A 61 -3.76 -9.48 -7.00
C ALA A 61 -2.61 -9.99 -6.13
N HIS A 62 -1.52 -10.43 -6.77
CA HIS A 62 -0.33 -10.92 -6.07
C HIS A 62 0.32 -9.85 -5.20
N VAL A 63 0.59 -8.67 -5.78
CA VAL A 63 1.23 -7.56 -5.07
C VAL A 63 0.33 -7.05 -3.94
N LEU A 64 -0.99 -6.97 -4.15
CA LEU A 64 -1.92 -6.54 -3.11
C LEU A 64 -1.98 -7.56 -1.95
N THR A 65 -2.11 -8.85 -2.25
CA THR A 65 -2.16 -9.91 -1.22
C THR A 65 -0.89 -9.92 -0.37
N THR A 66 0.27 -9.88 -1.02
CA THR A 66 1.58 -9.85 -0.34
C THR A 66 1.80 -8.56 0.45
N SER A 67 1.27 -7.42 -0.02
CA SER A 67 1.34 -6.16 0.74
C SER A 67 0.55 -6.23 2.04
N PHE A 68 -0.65 -6.83 2.03
CA PHE A 68 -1.44 -7.01 3.25
C PHE A 68 -0.80 -8.00 4.22
N LEU A 69 -0.24 -9.10 3.72
CA LEU A 69 0.54 -10.04 4.54
C LEU A 69 1.70 -9.32 5.24
N TRP A 70 2.53 -8.61 4.47
CA TRP A 70 3.63 -7.82 5.00
C TRP A 70 3.16 -6.79 6.03
N ARG A 71 2.04 -6.11 5.79
CA ARG A 71 1.48 -5.10 6.69
C ARG A 71 1.17 -5.67 8.08
N HIS A 72 0.57 -6.86 8.13
CA HIS A 72 0.24 -7.54 9.38
C HIS A 72 1.47 -8.15 10.06
N ASP A 73 2.37 -8.76 9.29
CA ASP A 73 3.59 -9.40 9.82
C ASP A 73 4.56 -8.36 10.39
N PHE A 74 4.73 -7.23 9.71
CA PHE A 74 5.55 -6.11 10.17
C PHE A 74 4.89 -5.31 11.29
N GLY A 75 3.56 -5.43 11.47
CA GLY A 75 2.80 -4.60 12.38
C GLY A 75 2.71 -3.14 11.92
N ALA A 76 2.71 -2.88 10.62
CA ALA A 76 2.72 -1.53 10.06
C ALA A 76 1.50 -0.69 10.48
N ASP A 77 0.35 -1.33 10.76
CA ASP A 77 -0.83 -0.63 11.27
C ASP A 77 -0.62 -0.05 12.70
N LEU A 78 0.31 -0.62 13.47
CA LEU A 78 0.65 -0.14 14.82
C LEU A 78 1.58 1.08 14.78
N LEU A 79 2.27 1.32 13.66
CA LEU A 79 3.21 2.44 13.52
C LEU A 79 2.51 3.80 13.54
N ARG A 80 1.23 3.85 13.14
CA ARG A 80 0.48 5.10 13.12
C ARG A 80 0.24 5.65 14.51
N ASP A 81 0.06 4.76 15.48
CA ASP A 81 -0.41 5.14 16.80
C ASP A 81 0.76 5.50 17.76
N ASP A 82 2.03 5.34 17.30
CA ASP A 82 3.30 5.65 17.99
C ASP A 82 3.20 5.63 19.54
N PRO A 83 2.82 4.48 20.14
CA PRO A 83 2.32 4.44 21.51
C PRO A 83 3.37 4.80 22.56
N ASP A 84 4.66 4.77 22.20
CA ASP A 84 5.78 5.14 23.06
C ASP A 84 6.46 6.46 22.64
N GLY A 85 5.96 7.14 21.60
CA GLY A 85 6.53 8.39 21.08
C GLY A 85 7.91 8.25 20.42
N SER A 86 8.40 7.02 20.26
CA SER A 86 9.76 6.75 19.79
C SER A 86 9.94 7.07 18.31
N ALA A 87 8.87 7.08 17.50
CA ALA A 87 8.97 7.41 16.09
C ALA A 87 9.23 8.92 15.89
N ALA A 88 8.60 9.79 16.67
CA ALA A 88 8.86 11.23 16.65
C ALA A 88 10.31 11.54 17.05
N GLU A 89 10.78 10.98 18.16
CA GLU A 89 12.16 11.20 18.64
C GLU A 89 13.20 10.71 17.63
N ARG A 90 12.99 9.52 17.03
CA ARG A 90 13.86 9.00 15.96
C ARG A 90 13.84 9.91 14.73
N THR A 91 12.68 10.50 14.41
CA THR A 91 12.56 11.43 13.27
C THR A 91 13.33 12.71 13.54
N ASP A 92 13.30 13.25 14.76
CA ASP A 92 14.07 14.44 15.12
C ASP A 92 15.58 14.19 15.04
N VAL A 93 16.04 13.05 15.55
CA VAL A 93 17.46 12.66 15.48
C VAL A 93 17.90 12.40 14.04
N LEU A 94 17.11 11.64 13.27
CA LEU A 94 17.40 11.35 11.87
C LEU A 94 17.35 12.63 11.02
N GLY A 95 16.45 13.56 11.32
CA GLY A 95 16.31 14.83 10.62
C GLY A 95 17.55 15.72 10.69
N LEU A 96 18.42 15.53 11.69
CA LEU A 96 19.72 16.21 11.78
C LEU A 96 20.73 15.67 10.75
N LEU A 97 20.63 14.40 10.38
CA LEU A 97 21.58 13.70 9.48
C LEU A 97 21.04 13.55 8.05
N TYR A 98 19.73 13.37 7.93
CA TYR A 98 18.97 13.19 6.70
C TYR A 98 17.77 14.14 6.73
N PRO A 99 17.96 15.42 6.40
CA PRO A 99 16.90 16.40 6.53
C PRO A 99 15.78 16.09 5.54
N SER A 100 14.67 15.60 6.07
CA SER A 100 13.43 15.37 5.34
C SER A 100 12.31 16.18 5.99
N THR A 101 11.57 16.96 5.20
CA THR A 101 10.47 17.77 5.71
C THR A 101 9.23 17.62 4.86
N LEU A 102 8.10 17.52 5.54
CA LEU A 102 6.80 17.80 4.93
C LEU A 102 6.75 19.31 4.65
N TYR A 103 6.56 19.69 3.39
CA TYR A 103 6.40 21.09 3.04
C TYR A 103 4.98 21.54 3.40
N ASP A 104 4.88 22.69 4.04
CA ASP A 104 3.63 23.27 4.55
C ASP A 104 2.64 23.63 3.43
N ARG A 105 3.14 23.77 2.20
CA ARG A 105 2.33 24.06 1.02
C ARG A 105 2.12 22.82 0.15
N ARG A 106 0.95 22.79 -0.49
CA ARG A 106 0.63 21.85 -1.57
C ARG A 106 1.15 22.37 -2.90
N ASP A 107 1.36 21.45 -3.84
CA ASP A 107 1.68 21.82 -5.22
C ASP A 107 0.45 22.37 -5.98
N ARG A 108 0.64 22.71 -7.26
CA ARG A 108 -0.42 23.24 -8.14
C ARG A 108 -1.62 22.30 -8.29
N GLU A 109 -1.43 21.00 -8.10
CA GLU A 109 -2.47 19.97 -8.21
C GLU A 109 -3.07 19.63 -6.83
N GLY A 110 -2.68 20.34 -5.77
CA GLY A 110 -3.14 20.09 -4.42
C GLY A 110 -2.47 18.88 -3.76
N ARG A 111 -1.38 18.34 -4.31
CA ARG A 111 -0.64 17.22 -3.72
C ARG A 111 0.23 17.71 -2.57
N VAL A 112 0.37 16.86 -1.57
CA VAL A 112 1.32 17.07 -0.46
C VAL A 112 2.74 16.97 -1.00
N VAL A 113 3.62 17.88 -0.57
CA VAL A 113 5.02 17.89 -1.01
C VAL A 113 5.91 17.42 0.14
N TRP A 114 6.72 16.40 -0.13
CA TRP A 114 7.75 15.88 0.77
C TRP A 114 9.12 16.20 0.16
N ILE A 115 10.01 16.82 0.95
CA ILE A 115 11.34 17.24 0.49
C ILE A 115 12.38 16.44 1.27
N GLU A 116 13.24 15.73 0.56
CA GLU A 116 14.40 15.04 1.11
C GLU A 116 15.68 15.73 0.64
N ARG A 117 16.58 16.06 1.57
CA ARG A 117 17.91 16.61 1.27
C ARG A 117 18.95 15.51 1.43
N THR A 118 19.46 15.01 0.31
CA THR A 118 20.35 13.83 0.25
C THR A 118 21.79 14.15 -0.14
N GLY A 119 22.12 15.44 -0.34
CA GLY A 119 23.43 15.93 -0.76
C GLY A 119 24.37 16.30 0.38
#